data_AF-A0A7H8R8Y1-F1
#
_entry.id   AF-A0A7H8R8Y1-F1
#
_cell.length_a   1.000
_cell.length_b   1.000
_cell.length_c   1.000
_cell.angle_alpha   90.00
_cell.angle_beta   90.00
_cell.angle_gamma   90.00
#
_symmetry.space_group_name_H-M   'P 1'
#
loop_
_entity.id
_entity.type
_entity.pdbx_description
1 polymer ?
#
loop_
_entity_poly.entity_id
_entity_poly.type
_entity_poly.pdbx_seq_one_letter_code
_entity_poly.pdbx_strand_id
1 'polypeptide(L)'
;MYTSEGLVINTQTFASNVTYTTFNNNLTCIGDNRGYVKPTAADIFSCSSGPFDIDVTDNDIHQLVVPRLCAAFVRSSLLLDNIQPSSDLMAYYSATPTNYYSKFVHDYEPDGKGYAFSYDDVCQSQSGLVTSKTPTSLTVTIG
;
A
#
# COMPACT_ATOMS: atom_id res chain seq x y z
N MET A 1 18.23 -5.60 -4.96
CA MET A 1 17.22 -4.88 -5.75
C MET A 1 17.25 -3.41 -5.36
N TYR A 2 16.61 -2.96 -4.28
CA TYR A 2 16.53 -1.52 -3.98
C TYR A 2 17.78 -0.84 -3.38
N THR A 3 18.84 -1.62 -3.15
CA THR A 3 20.18 -1.11 -2.84
C THR A 3 20.96 -0.70 -4.09
N SER A 4 20.53 -1.15 -5.27
CA SER A 4 21.20 -0.93 -6.57
C SER A 4 20.26 -0.34 -7.64
N GLU A 5 18.96 -0.29 -7.35
CA GLU A 5 17.90 0.19 -8.24
C GLU A 5 16.92 1.04 -7.42
N GLY A 6 16.31 2.07 -8.03
CA GLY A 6 15.34 2.91 -7.36
C GLY A 6 13.96 2.25 -7.26
N LEU A 7 13.27 2.45 -6.14
CA LEU A 7 11.84 2.15 -6.01
C LEU A 7 11.06 3.41 -6.38
N VAL A 8 10.20 3.33 -7.38
CA VAL A 8 9.34 4.43 -7.79
C VAL A 8 7.98 4.27 -7.12
N ILE A 9 7.55 5.26 -6.36
CA ILE A 9 6.22 5.31 -5.76
C ILE A 9 5.41 6.39 -6.49
N ASN A 10 4.47 5.95 -7.29
CA ASN A 10 3.45 6.79 -7.89
C ASN A 10 2.43 7.15 -6.79
N THR A 11 2.42 8.40 -6.35
CA THR A 11 1.53 8.83 -5.27
C THR A 11 0.08 9.03 -5.74
N GLN A 12 -0.25 8.77 -7.01
CA GLN A 12 -1.59 8.88 -7.60
C GLN A 12 -2.29 10.22 -7.31
N THR A 13 -1.50 11.28 -7.09
CA THR A 13 -1.92 12.65 -6.73
C THR A 13 -1.06 13.67 -7.49
N PHE A 14 -1.04 14.94 -7.05
CA PHE A 14 -0.23 16.00 -7.67
C PHE A 14 1.28 15.77 -7.56
N ALA A 15 1.73 15.08 -6.50
CA ALA A 15 3.08 14.55 -6.48
C ALA A 15 3.16 13.47 -7.58
N SER A 16 4.09 13.65 -8.50
CA SER A 16 4.31 12.67 -9.56
C SER A 16 5.00 11.41 -8.98
N ASN A 17 5.58 10.58 -9.83
CA ASN A 17 6.46 9.49 -9.41
C ASN A 17 7.58 10.00 -8.48
N VAL A 18 7.64 9.50 -7.25
CA VAL A 18 8.70 9.77 -6.27
C VAL A 18 9.67 8.60 -6.26
N THR A 19 10.97 8.85 -6.45
CA THR A 19 11.97 7.78 -6.53
C THR A 19 12.74 7.67 -5.22
N TYR A 20 12.65 6.50 -4.59
CA TYR A 20 13.35 6.12 -3.39
C TYR A 20 14.59 5.30 -3.68
N THR A 21 15.62 5.49 -2.87
CA THR A 21 16.86 4.71 -2.87
C THR A 21 17.20 4.28 -1.46
N THR A 22 17.94 3.18 -1.32
CA THR A 22 18.38 2.71 -0.01
C THR A 22 19.72 3.33 0.37
N PHE A 23 19.79 3.95 1.54
CA PHE A 23 21.03 4.46 2.15
C PHE A 23 21.07 4.07 3.63
N ASN A 24 22.17 3.48 4.10
CA ASN A 24 22.33 3.03 5.50
C ASN A 24 21.15 2.19 6.05
N ASN A 25 20.68 1.20 5.26
CA ASN A 25 19.51 0.36 5.59
C ASN A 25 18.19 1.13 5.78
N ASN A 26 18.10 2.33 5.23
CA ASN A 26 16.94 3.20 5.26
C ASN A 26 16.52 3.55 3.83
N LEU A 27 15.23 3.49 3.52
CA LEU A 27 14.71 3.91 2.25
C LEU A 27 14.44 5.42 2.30
N THR A 28 15.05 6.19 1.40
CA THR A 28 14.97 7.67 1.42
C THR A 28 14.77 8.22 0.00
N CYS A 29 14.13 9.38 -0.12
CA CYS A 29 14.04 10.12 -1.38
C CYS A 29 14.30 11.60 -1.17
N ILE A 30 14.58 12.32 -2.25
CA ILE A 30 14.58 13.78 -2.22
C ILE A 30 13.14 14.26 -2.01
N GLY A 31 12.94 15.15 -1.05
CA GLY A 31 11.65 15.78 -0.78
C GLY A 31 10.82 15.11 0.32
N ASP A 32 11.01 13.82 0.61
CA ASP A 32 10.47 13.23 1.86
C ASP A 32 11.36 13.69 3.03
N ASN A 33 10.73 14.14 4.12
CA ASN A 33 11.44 14.59 5.32
C ASN A 33 11.80 13.43 6.28
N ARG A 34 11.35 12.20 5.98
CA ARG A 34 11.61 11.02 6.81
C ARG A 34 11.82 9.77 5.97
N GLY A 35 12.80 8.96 6.37
CA GLY A 35 13.08 7.67 5.71
C GLY A 35 12.31 6.50 6.32
N TYR A 36 12.24 5.40 5.58
CA TYR A 36 11.61 4.14 6.00
C TYR A 36 12.66 3.10 6.36
N VAL A 37 12.78 2.83 7.65
CA VAL A 37 13.59 1.70 8.14
C VAL A 37 12.96 0.37 7.75
N LYS A 38 13.73 -0.72 7.81
CA LYS A 38 13.20 -2.06 7.55
C LYS A 38 12.03 -2.37 8.51
N PRO A 39 10.82 -2.66 8.01
CA PRO A 39 9.67 -2.95 8.85
C PRO A 39 9.76 -4.35 9.49
N THR A 40 9.08 -4.49 10.61
CA THR A 40 8.72 -5.77 11.22
C THR A 40 7.40 -6.31 10.65
N ALA A 41 7.05 -7.56 10.97
CA ALA A 41 5.75 -8.11 10.60
C ALA A 41 4.58 -7.36 11.26
N ALA A 42 4.77 -6.88 12.50
CA ALA A 42 3.75 -6.08 13.20
C ALA A 42 3.50 -4.75 12.49
N ASP A 43 4.56 -4.07 12.05
CA ASP A 43 4.45 -2.83 11.27
C ASP A 43 3.66 -3.08 9.97
N ILE A 44 4.00 -4.14 9.22
CA ILE A 44 3.35 -4.47 7.94
C ILE A 44 1.86 -4.79 8.12
N PHE A 45 1.51 -5.60 9.13
CA PHE A 45 0.11 -6.00 9.31
C PHE A 45 -0.75 -4.92 9.93
N SER A 46 -0.18 -3.98 10.69
CA SER A 46 -0.93 -2.85 11.26
C SER A 46 -1.02 -1.66 10.30
N CYS A 47 0.00 -1.46 9.45
CA CYS A 47 0.21 -0.25 8.66
C CYS A 47 0.14 1.04 9.49
N SER A 48 0.59 1.00 10.74
CA SER A 48 0.38 2.09 11.71
C SER A 48 1.50 2.23 12.73
N SER A 49 2.63 1.57 12.50
CA SER A 49 3.77 1.57 13.42
C SER A 49 5.08 1.46 12.65
N GLY A 50 6.18 1.78 13.34
CA GLY A 50 7.51 1.77 12.75
C GLY A 50 7.58 2.72 11.53
N PRO A 51 7.99 2.23 10.35
CA PRO A 51 8.06 3.06 9.15
C PRO A 51 6.69 3.45 8.56
N PHE A 52 5.58 2.91 9.07
CA PHE A 52 4.22 3.22 8.59
C PHE A 52 3.40 4.04 9.58
N ASP A 53 4.00 4.49 10.68
CA ASP A 53 3.37 5.51 11.52
C ASP A 53 3.32 6.84 10.76
N ILE A 54 2.35 7.71 11.03
CA ILE A 54 2.29 9.06 10.44
C ILE A 54 2.24 10.07 11.57
N ASP A 55 3.27 10.89 11.65
CA ASP A 55 3.41 11.96 12.64
C ASP A 55 2.93 13.31 12.08
N VAL A 56 2.54 14.23 12.96
CA VAL A 56 2.11 15.58 12.58
C VAL A 56 3.21 16.40 11.87
N THR A 57 4.48 16.03 12.04
CA THR A 57 5.63 16.66 11.40
C THR A 57 5.95 16.09 10.02
N ASP A 58 5.31 14.98 9.61
CA ASP A 58 5.54 14.35 8.32
C ASP A 58 4.95 15.19 7.19
N ASN A 59 5.72 15.36 6.11
CA ASN A 59 5.28 16.17 4.99
C ASN A 59 4.34 15.41 4.04
N ASP A 60 3.78 16.12 3.07
CA ASP A 60 2.81 15.56 2.12
C ASP A 60 3.35 14.34 1.36
N ILE A 61 4.65 14.31 1.03
CA ILE A 61 5.26 13.17 0.34
C ILE A 61 5.24 11.94 1.25
N HIS A 62 5.63 12.10 2.52
CA HIS A 62 5.63 11.01 3.49
C HIS A 62 4.22 10.45 3.70
N GLN A 63 3.24 11.33 3.93
CA GLN A 63 1.83 10.97 4.13
C GLN A 63 1.24 10.24 2.91
N LEU A 64 1.66 10.61 1.70
CA LEU A 64 1.23 9.93 0.47
C LEU A 64 1.95 8.60 0.25
N VAL A 65 3.17 8.43 0.72
CA VAL A 65 3.97 7.23 0.44
C VAL A 65 3.65 6.09 1.41
N VAL A 66 3.42 6.38 2.69
CA VAL A 66 3.10 5.36 3.72
C VAL A 66 2.01 4.37 3.28
N PRO A 67 0.83 4.79 2.78
CA PRO A 67 -0.21 3.86 2.35
C PRO A 67 0.23 2.91 1.24
N ARG A 68 0.98 3.44 0.26
CA ARG A 68 1.42 2.72 -0.94
C ARG A 68 2.51 1.72 -0.61
N LEU A 69 3.45 2.12 0.23
CA LEU A 69 4.52 1.24 0.68
C LEU A 69 3.96 0.10 1.53
N CYS A 70 3.04 0.38 2.48
CA CYS A 70 2.43 -0.69 3.27
C CYS A 70 1.62 -1.65 2.41
N ALA A 71 0.78 -1.14 1.49
CA ALA A 71 0.01 -1.97 0.58
C ALA A 71 0.91 -2.88 -0.29
N ALA A 72 2.06 -2.37 -0.75
CA ALA A 72 3.00 -3.15 -1.54
C ALA A 72 3.68 -4.28 -0.74
N PHE A 73 3.91 -4.09 0.57
CA PHE A 73 4.33 -5.18 1.46
C PHE A 73 3.23 -6.22 1.67
N VAL A 74 2.01 -5.78 2.00
CA VAL A 74 0.87 -6.69 2.25
C VAL A 74 0.55 -7.54 1.02
N ARG A 75 0.59 -6.93 -0.17
CA ARG A 75 0.32 -7.59 -1.47
C ARG A 75 1.54 -8.29 -2.06
N SER A 76 2.70 -8.26 -1.39
CA SER A 76 3.97 -8.84 -1.85
C SER A 76 4.41 -8.39 -3.25
N SER A 77 4.09 -7.15 -3.65
CA SER A 77 4.38 -6.63 -4.98
C SER A 77 5.76 -6.00 -5.10
N LEU A 78 6.40 -5.65 -3.97
CA LEU A 78 7.66 -4.90 -3.95
C LEU A 78 8.80 -5.57 -4.71
N LEU A 79 8.84 -6.89 -4.87
CA LEU A 79 9.94 -7.55 -5.61
C LEU A 79 9.54 -7.99 -7.03
N LEU A 80 8.31 -7.65 -7.45
CA LEU A 80 7.76 -7.99 -8.75
C LEU A 80 7.81 -6.81 -9.73
N ASP A 81 7.63 -5.59 -9.21
CA ASP A 81 7.69 -4.35 -9.97
C ASP A 81 8.39 -3.25 -9.14
N ASN A 82 9.27 -2.49 -9.77
CA ASN A 82 9.94 -1.34 -9.15
C ASN A 82 9.07 -0.08 -9.17
N ILE A 83 7.88 -0.11 -9.79
CA ILE A 83 6.87 0.95 -9.74
C ILE A 83 5.71 0.49 -8.86
N GLN A 84 5.41 1.26 -7.82
CA GLN A 84 4.33 1.01 -6.89
C GLN A 84 3.33 2.18 -6.85
N PRO A 85 2.04 1.92 -6.59
CA PRO A 85 1.46 0.58 -6.45
C PRO A 85 1.36 -0.15 -7.80
N SER A 86 1.60 -1.47 -7.81
CA SER A 86 1.43 -2.28 -9.02
C SER A 86 -0.01 -2.16 -9.56
N SER A 87 -0.13 -2.00 -10.88
CA SER A 87 -1.40 -2.00 -11.62
C SER A 87 -1.85 -3.40 -12.03
N ASP A 88 -0.96 -4.40 -11.92
CA ASP A 88 -1.27 -5.81 -12.20
C ASP A 88 -1.84 -6.48 -10.95
N LEU A 89 -3.17 -6.57 -10.90
CA LEU A 89 -3.90 -7.24 -9.82
C LEU A 89 -3.57 -8.75 -9.75
N MET A 90 -3.19 -9.38 -10.86
CA MET A 90 -2.83 -10.81 -10.88
C MET A 90 -1.50 -11.09 -10.17
N ALA A 91 -0.65 -10.06 -10.02
CA ALA A 91 0.60 -10.17 -9.28
C ALA A 91 0.39 -10.13 -7.76
N TYR A 92 -0.75 -9.64 -7.27
CA TYR A 92 -0.99 -9.52 -5.83
C TYR A 92 -0.97 -10.89 -5.17
N TYR A 93 -0.24 -10.98 -4.06
CA TYR A 93 -0.09 -12.20 -3.25
C TYR A 93 0.56 -13.38 -3.98
N SER A 94 1.24 -13.15 -5.12
CA SER A 94 1.89 -14.19 -5.92
C SER A 94 3.30 -14.55 -5.43
N ALA A 95 3.98 -13.63 -4.75
CA ALA A 95 5.31 -13.84 -4.16
C ALA A 95 5.22 -14.29 -2.69
N THR A 96 6.28 -14.93 -2.19
CA THR A 96 6.39 -15.33 -0.77
C THR A 96 7.53 -14.59 -0.06
N PRO A 97 7.36 -14.21 1.23
CA PRO A 97 6.14 -14.33 2.04
C PRO A 97 5.01 -13.36 1.61
N THR A 98 3.76 -13.63 2.03
CA THR A 98 2.59 -12.78 1.75
C THR A 98 1.56 -12.76 2.87
N ASN A 99 0.62 -11.82 2.81
CA ASN A 99 -0.53 -11.77 3.72
C ASN A 99 -1.64 -12.72 3.23
N TYR A 100 -1.61 -13.96 3.71
CA TYR A 100 -2.59 -14.98 3.35
C TYR A 100 -4.01 -14.67 3.83
N TYR A 101 -4.18 -13.92 4.92
CA TYR A 101 -5.51 -13.49 5.36
C TYR A 101 -6.12 -12.56 4.33
N SER A 102 -5.37 -11.55 3.90
CA SER A 102 -5.82 -10.60 2.87
C SER A 102 -6.14 -11.31 1.57
N LYS A 103 -5.25 -12.20 1.12
CA LYS A 103 -5.49 -13.04 -0.05
C LYS A 103 -6.80 -13.83 0.08
N PHE A 104 -7.02 -14.49 1.21
CA PHE A 104 -8.21 -15.32 1.43
C PHE A 104 -9.49 -14.50 1.40
N VAL A 105 -9.52 -13.30 2.00
CA VAL A 105 -10.69 -12.42 1.92
C VAL A 105 -11.04 -12.12 0.45
N HIS A 106 -10.09 -11.65 -0.34
CA HIS A 106 -10.35 -11.35 -1.75
C HIS A 106 -10.70 -12.57 -2.61
N ASP A 107 -10.12 -13.74 -2.32
CA ASP A 107 -10.43 -14.97 -3.06
C ASP A 107 -11.89 -15.45 -2.86
N TYR A 108 -12.52 -15.06 -1.74
CA TYR A 108 -13.86 -15.53 -1.35
C TYR A 108 -14.95 -14.46 -1.40
N GLU A 109 -14.59 -13.17 -1.49
CA GLU A 109 -15.55 -12.11 -1.77
C GLU A 109 -16.11 -12.24 -3.21
N PRO A 110 -17.43 -12.19 -3.43
CA PRO A 110 -18.03 -12.46 -4.75
C PRO A 110 -17.54 -11.57 -5.89
N ASP A 111 -17.14 -10.34 -5.59
CA ASP A 111 -16.60 -9.37 -6.54
C ASP A 111 -15.07 -9.18 -6.40
N GLY A 112 -14.43 -10.01 -5.57
CA GLY A 112 -13.00 -9.94 -5.26
C GLY A 112 -12.61 -8.79 -4.33
N LYS A 113 -13.56 -8.03 -3.80
CA LYS A 113 -13.29 -6.81 -3.03
C LYS A 113 -13.74 -6.96 -1.57
N GLY A 114 -12.87 -6.57 -0.67
CA GLY A 114 -13.10 -6.53 0.77
C GLY A 114 -12.02 -5.69 1.44
N TYR A 115 -12.30 -5.14 2.62
CA TYR A 115 -11.32 -4.34 3.35
C TYR A 115 -10.51 -5.25 4.29
N ALA A 116 -9.43 -5.85 3.78
CA ALA A 116 -8.68 -6.85 4.53
C ALA A 116 -7.44 -6.30 5.26
N PHE A 117 -7.01 -5.08 4.96
CA PHE A 117 -5.96 -4.35 5.66
C PHE A 117 -6.13 -2.83 5.51
N SER A 118 -5.46 -2.04 6.35
CA SER A 118 -5.65 -0.59 6.51
C SER A 118 -5.61 0.25 5.23
N TYR A 119 -4.97 -0.22 4.15
CA TYR A 119 -4.77 0.53 2.91
C TYR A 119 -5.19 -0.27 1.66
N ASP A 120 -6.22 -1.10 1.78
CA ASP A 120 -6.74 -1.90 0.67
C ASP A 120 -7.40 -1.07 -0.45
N ASP A 121 -7.64 0.21 -0.16
CA ASP A 121 -8.13 1.22 -1.07
C ASP A 121 -7.05 1.76 -2.03
N VAL A 122 -5.77 1.49 -1.77
CA VAL A 122 -4.66 1.86 -2.65
C VAL A 122 -4.74 1.11 -3.99
N CYS A 123 -4.62 1.84 -5.10
CA CYS A 123 -4.62 1.34 -6.48
C CYS A 123 -5.85 0.51 -6.89
N GLN A 124 -6.73 1.11 -7.71
CA GLN A 124 -7.96 0.46 -8.18
C GLN A 124 -8.71 -0.21 -7.01
N SER A 125 -9.03 0.57 -5.98
CA SER A 125 -9.67 0.17 -4.70
C SER A 125 -10.22 -1.26 -4.68
N GLN A 126 -9.58 -2.10 -3.86
CA GLN A 126 -10.02 -3.46 -3.57
C GLN A 126 -10.85 -3.51 -2.28
N SER A 127 -11.13 -2.36 -1.67
CA SER A 127 -11.67 -2.19 -0.32
C SER A 127 -13.19 -2.39 -0.19
N GLY A 128 -13.88 -2.87 -1.23
CA GLY A 128 -15.33 -3.03 -1.26
C GLY A 128 -16.13 -1.71 -1.20
N LEU A 129 -15.45 -0.56 -1.29
CA LEU A 129 -16.07 0.75 -1.12
C LEU A 129 -17.06 1.05 -2.27
N VAL A 130 -18.29 1.38 -1.91
CA VAL A 130 -19.29 1.96 -2.81
C VAL A 130 -19.49 3.44 -2.50
N THR A 131 -19.57 4.27 -3.55
CA THR A 131 -19.78 5.72 -3.40
C THR A 131 -20.82 6.23 -4.40
N SER A 132 -21.61 7.23 -4.01
CA SER A 132 -22.56 7.93 -4.88
C SER A 132 -22.67 9.39 -4.48
N LYS A 133 -22.74 10.31 -5.45
CA LYS A 133 -22.94 11.75 -5.20
C LYS A 133 -24.39 12.09 -4.87
N THR A 134 -25.33 11.22 -5.24
CA THR A 134 -26.78 11.41 -5.07
C THR A 134 -27.44 10.09 -4.66
N PRO A 135 -27.13 9.54 -3.47
CA PRO A 135 -27.68 8.26 -3.04
C PRO A 135 -29.19 8.40 -2.75
N THR A 136 -29.97 7.38 -3.13
CA THR A 136 -31.40 7.28 -2.82
C THR A 136 -31.70 6.19 -1.78
N SER A 137 -30.87 5.14 -1.73
CA SER A 137 -30.95 4.07 -0.74
C SER A 137 -29.60 3.37 -0.56
N LEU A 138 -29.42 2.73 0.60
CA LEU A 138 -28.33 1.81 0.90
C LEU A 138 -28.95 0.53 1.45
N THR A 139 -28.66 -0.60 0.82
CA THR A 139 -29.12 -1.92 1.29
C THR A 139 -27.95 -2.64 1.94
N VAL A 140 -28.14 -3.08 3.18
CA VAL A 140 -27.19 -3.93 3.90
C VAL A 140 -27.83 -5.30 4.07
N THR A 141 -27.17 -6.33 3.57
CA THR A 141 -27.62 -7.73 3.71
C THR A 141 -26.68 -8.45 4.69
N ILE A 142 -27.25 -9.21 5.61
CA ILE A 142 -26.50 -10.04 6.58
C ILE A 142 -26.64 -11.49 6.11
N GLY A 143 -25.51 -12.14 5.81
CA GLY A 143 -25.42 -13.53 5.37
C GLY A 143 -24.94 -14.48 6.47
#